data_AF-A0AAW0PTB5-F1
#
_entry.id   AF-A0AAW0PTB5-F1
#
_cell.length_a   1.000
_cell.length_b   1.000
_cell.length_c   1.000
_cell.angle_alpha   90.00
_cell.angle_beta   90.00
_cell.angle_gamma   90.00
#
_symmetry.space_group_name_H-M   'P 1'
#
loop_
_entity.id
_entity.type
_entity.pdbx_description
1 polymer ?
#
loop_
_entity_poly.entity_id
_entity_poly.type
_entity_poly.pdbx_seq_one_letter_code
_entity_poly.pdbx_strand_id
1 'polypeptide(L)'
;MFEYDSGKLQSRTAAKQMPPVRRHAYDADLKLKAISHANEHRNRAAVRKYNINESMVRKWRKQEDDLRQAKKTTQSFRGNNTRWPQLEDKIEQWVMEQRAAGRSISTVLIRMKATTLDGAWISVTFVAPFLVFLFYEKT
;
A
#
# COMPACT_ATOMS: atom_id res chain seq x y z
N MET A 1 -62.61 11.24 -12.31
CA MET A 1 -62.43 10.38 -11.14
C MET A 1 -61.29 9.43 -11.48
N PHE A 2 -60.04 9.75 -11.12
CA PHE A 2 -58.87 8.91 -11.41
C PHE A 2 -58.57 8.07 -10.17
N GLU A 3 -58.83 6.77 -10.22
CA GLU A 3 -58.40 5.82 -9.19
C GLU A 3 -56.91 5.59 -9.32
N TYR A 4 -56.15 6.06 -8.33
CA TYR A 4 -54.72 5.82 -8.20
C TYR A 4 -54.53 4.53 -7.40
N ASP A 5 -54.24 3.43 -8.09
CA ASP A 5 -53.97 2.13 -7.47
C ASP A 5 -52.60 2.15 -6.77
N SER A 6 -52.63 2.27 -5.44
CA SER A 6 -51.47 2.45 -4.56
C SER A 6 -50.74 1.15 -4.19
N GLY A 7 -51.05 0.04 -4.87
CA GLY A 7 -50.66 -1.31 -4.47
C GLY A 7 -49.26 -1.82 -4.85
N LYS A 8 -48.33 -1.01 -5.37
CA LYS A 8 -47.04 -1.51 -5.92
C LYS A 8 -45.78 -0.81 -5.44
N LEU A 9 -45.63 -0.65 -4.12
CA LEU A 9 -44.37 -0.23 -3.49
C LEU A 9 -44.03 -1.05 -2.24
N GLN A 10 -43.98 -2.38 -2.35
CA GLN A 10 -43.39 -3.22 -1.28
C GLN A 10 -42.32 -4.22 -1.74
N SER A 11 -41.91 -4.24 -3.01
CA SER A 11 -40.93 -5.22 -3.52
C SER A 11 -39.51 -4.66 -3.78
N ARG A 12 -39.16 -3.49 -3.22
CA ARG A 12 -37.82 -2.91 -3.34
C ARG A 12 -37.22 -2.76 -1.94
N THR A 13 -36.60 -3.82 -1.40
CA THR A 13 -35.49 -3.82 -0.40
C THR A 13 -35.44 -5.07 0.50
N ALA A 14 -35.68 -6.27 -0.03
CA ALA A 14 -35.09 -7.46 0.60
C ALA A 14 -33.67 -7.65 0.02
N ALA A 15 -32.74 -6.77 0.40
CA ALA A 15 -31.33 -6.97 0.09
C ALA A 15 -30.89 -8.29 0.76
N LYS A 16 -30.72 -9.34 -0.05
CA LYS A 16 -30.21 -10.64 0.39
C LYS A 16 -28.92 -10.42 1.16
N GLN A 17 -28.95 -10.62 2.47
CA GLN A 17 -27.79 -10.46 3.34
C GLN A 17 -26.75 -11.51 2.93
N MET A 18 -25.76 -11.12 2.12
CA MET A 18 -24.62 -11.97 1.80
C MET A 18 -23.64 -11.91 2.98
N PRO A 19 -23.13 -13.06 3.46
CA PRO A 19 -22.15 -13.04 4.53
C PRO A 19 -20.93 -12.19 4.11
N PRO A 20 -20.30 -11.46 5.04
CA PRO A 20 -19.19 -10.59 4.73
C PRO A 20 -18.04 -11.40 4.12
N VAL A 21 -17.68 -11.08 2.87
CA VAL A 21 -16.57 -11.73 2.17
C VAL A 21 -15.27 -11.38 2.90
N ARG A 22 -14.63 -12.38 3.49
CA ARG A 22 -13.34 -12.22 4.16
C ARG A 22 -12.28 -11.87 3.11
N ARG A 23 -11.54 -10.79 3.36
CA ARG A 23 -10.45 -10.35 2.47
C ARG A 23 -9.19 -11.16 2.80
N HIS A 24 -8.62 -11.80 1.79
CA HIS A 24 -7.33 -12.50 1.93
C HIS A 24 -6.17 -11.55 1.67
N ALA A 25 -5.16 -11.61 2.53
CA ALA A 25 -3.84 -11.07 2.26
C ALA A 25 -3.02 -12.11 1.49
N TYR A 26 -2.30 -11.67 0.46
CA TYR A 26 -1.51 -12.54 -0.40
C TYR A 26 -0.06 -12.06 -0.42
N ASP A 27 0.88 -12.98 -0.28
CA ASP A 27 2.32 -12.69 -0.37
C ASP A 27 2.72 -12.23 -1.77
N ALA A 28 3.74 -11.38 -1.87
CA ALA A 28 4.27 -10.91 -3.16
C ALA A 28 4.75 -12.07 -4.03
N ASP A 29 5.40 -13.08 -3.44
CA ASP A 29 5.85 -14.28 -4.17
C ASP A 29 4.68 -15.05 -4.82
N LEU A 30 3.58 -15.23 -4.09
CA LEU A 30 2.38 -15.89 -4.62
C LEU A 30 1.73 -15.07 -5.73
N LYS A 31 1.71 -13.73 -5.61
CA LYS A 31 1.23 -12.84 -6.68
C LYS A 31 2.08 -12.97 -7.95
N LEU A 32 3.41 -13.03 -7.82
CA LEU A 32 4.32 -13.21 -8.95
C LEU A 32 4.15 -14.57 -9.63
N LYS A 33 4.03 -15.66 -8.85
CA LYS A 33 3.73 -17.01 -9.36
C LYS A 33 2.39 -17.07 -10.10
N ALA A 34 1.39 -16.34 -9.61
CA ALA A 34 0.09 -16.22 -10.28
C ALA A 34 0.19 -15.43 -11.60
N ILE A 35 1.00 -14.37 -11.65
CA ILE A 35 1.25 -13.58 -12.87
C ILE A 35 1.99 -14.42 -13.92
N SER A 36 3.09 -15.08 -13.57
CA SER A 36 3.84 -15.94 -14.50
C SER A 36 2.94 -17.01 -15.12
N HIS A 37 2.15 -17.70 -14.29
CA HIS A 37 1.20 -18.69 -14.79
C HIS A 37 0.09 -18.08 -15.66
N ALA A 38 -0.36 -16.86 -15.35
CA ALA A 38 -1.37 -16.16 -16.15
C ALA A 38 -0.83 -15.68 -17.51
N ASN A 39 0.46 -15.37 -17.59
CA ASN A 39 1.14 -15.01 -18.84
C ASN A 39 1.30 -16.24 -19.75
N GLU A 40 1.58 -17.40 -19.19
CA GLU A 40 1.72 -18.67 -19.94
C GLU A 40 0.36 -19.28 -20.34
N HIS A 41 -0.59 -19.39 -19.41
CA HIS A 41 -1.81 -20.22 -19.55
C HIS A 41 -3.11 -19.42 -19.52
N ARG A 42 -3.04 -18.08 -19.56
CA ARG A 42 -4.17 -17.13 -19.40
C ARG A 42 -4.67 -17.00 -17.96
N ASN A 43 -5.33 -15.88 -17.67
CA ASN A 43 -5.81 -15.54 -16.32
C ASN A 43 -6.72 -16.62 -15.70
N ARG A 44 -7.56 -17.30 -16.50
CA ARG A 44 -8.50 -18.31 -16.01
C ARG A 44 -7.80 -19.57 -15.47
N ALA A 45 -6.65 -19.93 -16.04
CA ALA A 45 -5.87 -21.06 -15.56
C ALA A 45 -5.20 -20.74 -14.21
N ALA A 46 -4.70 -19.51 -14.03
CA ALA A 46 -4.14 -19.06 -12.75
C ALA A 46 -5.19 -19.03 -11.63
N VAL A 47 -6.41 -18.59 -11.94
CA VAL A 47 -7.55 -18.60 -11.00
C VAL A 47 -7.83 -20.01 -10.48
N ARG A 48 -7.86 -21.02 -11.37
CA ARG A 48 -8.09 -22.41 -10.99
C ARG A 48 -6.95 -23.00 -10.16
N LYS A 49 -5.70 -22.72 -10.56
CA LYS A 49 -4.51 -23.27 -9.90
C LYS A 49 -4.32 -22.76 -8.47
N TYR A 50 -4.51 -21.45 -8.28
CA TYR A 50 -4.25 -20.80 -6.98
C TYR A 50 -5.51 -20.50 -6.17
N ASN A 51 -6.71 -20.80 -6.71
CA ASN A 51 -8.00 -20.47 -6.11
C ASN A 51 -8.16 -18.97 -5.78
N ILE A 52 -7.70 -18.11 -6.70
CA ILE A 52 -7.69 -16.64 -6.53
C ILE A 52 -8.73 -16.02 -7.46
N ASN A 53 -9.34 -14.91 -7.03
CA ASN A 53 -10.25 -14.14 -7.88
C ASN A 53 -9.56 -13.59 -9.14
N GLU A 54 -10.20 -13.72 -10.31
CA GLU A 54 -9.66 -13.24 -11.59
C GLU A 54 -9.34 -11.74 -11.60
N SER A 55 -10.17 -10.96 -10.90
CA SER A 55 -9.97 -9.51 -10.74
C SER A 55 -8.65 -9.18 -10.03
N MET A 56 -8.22 -10.02 -9.09
CA MET A 56 -6.93 -9.84 -8.40
C MET A 56 -5.77 -10.13 -9.33
N VAL A 57 -5.83 -11.21 -10.12
CA VAL A 57 -4.79 -11.53 -11.11
C VAL A 57 -4.63 -10.39 -12.11
N ARG A 58 -5.74 -9.84 -12.62
CA ARG A 58 -5.71 -8.67 -13.52
C ARG A 58 -5.08 -7.44 -12.85
N LYS A 59 -5.40 -7.19 -11.58
CA LYS A 59 -4.81 -6.09 -10.82
C LYS A 59 -3.31 -6.27 -10.63
N TRP A 60 -2.88 -7.46 -10.25
CA TRP A 60 -1.46 -7.75 -10.00
C TRP A 60 -0.61 -7.65 -11.27
N ARG A 61 -1.15 -8.02 -12.44
CA ARG A 61 -0.47 -7.76 -13.72
C ARG A 61 -0.19 -6.30 -14.00
N LYS A 62 -1.05 -5.38 -13.53
CA LYS A 62 -0.78 -3.93 -13.63
C LYS A 62 0.25 -3.43 -12.61
N GLN A 63 0.43 -4.17 -11.51
CA GLN A 63 1.35 -3.86 -10.42
C GLN A 63 2.59 -4.76 -10.46
N GLU A 64 2.91 -5.35 -11.61
CA GLU A 64 3.97 -6.34 -11.72
C GLU A 64 5.34 -5.73 -11.38
N ASP A 65 5.60 -4.51 -11.85
CA ASP A 65 6.85 -3.78 -11.59
C ASP A 65 7.03 -3.50 -10.09
N ASP A 66 5.99 -2.99 -9.43
CA ASP A 66 5.98 -2.76 -7.98
C ASP A 66 6.19 -4.07 -7.19
N LEU A 67 5.60 -5.18 -7.66
CA LEU A 67 5.74 -6.50 -7.05
C LEU A 67 7.14 -7.07 -7.21
N ARG A 68 7.85 -6.75 -8.30
CA ARG A 68 9.24 -7.15 -8.52
C ARG A 68 10.20 -6.37 -7.64
N GLN A 69 9.90 -5.11 -7.35
CA GLN A 69 10.70 -4.27 -6.46
C GLN A 69 10.48 -4.59 -4.97
N ALA A 70 9.31 -5.14 -4.60
CA ALA A 70 8.97 -5.46 -3.23
C ALA A 70 9.70 -6.71 -2.67
N LYS A 71 9.82 -6.77 -1.33
CA LYS A 71 10.26 -7.99 -0.64
C LYS A 71 9.24 -9.11 -0.88
N LYS A 72 9.71 -10.36 -0.99
CA LYS A 72 8.86 -11.54 -1.28
C LYS A 72 7.74 -11.77 -0.25
N THR A 73 7.97 -11.37 1.00
CA THR A 73 7.04 -11.47 2.13
C THR A 73 6.05 -10.30 2.19
N THR A 74 6.18 -9.28 1.36
CA THR A 74 5.32 -8.09 1.39
C THR A 74 3.90 -8.45 0.96
N GLN A 75 2.96 -8.42 1.90
CA GLN A 75 1.56 -8.72 1.63
C GLN A 75 0.77 -7.49 1.16
N SER A 76 1.16 -6.31 1.61
CA SER A 76 0.44 -5.06 1.32
C SER A 76 1.40 -3.95 0.93
N PHE A 77 1.03 -3.21 -0.12
CA PHE A 77 1.66 -1.93 -0.49
C PHE A 77 1.01 -0.76 0.25
N ARG A 78 0.43 -1.03 1.43
CA ARG A 78 -0.20 0.01 2.24
C ARG A 78 0.90 0.63 3.08
N GLY A 79 1.30 1.83 2.70
CA GLY A 79 2.30 2.62 3.40
C GLY A 79 2.00 4.10 3.18
N ASN A 80 2.55 4.95 4.03
CA ASN A 80 2.41 6.38 3.84
C ASN A 80 3.34 6.78 2.70
N ASN A 81 2.79 7.40 1.66
CA ASN A 81 3.63 8.03 0.65
C ASN A 81 4.44 9.12 1.35
N THR A 82 5.75 9.08 1.14
CA THR A 82 6.69 10.13 1.49
C THR A 82 6.12 11.48 1.06
N ARG A 83 5.88 12.37 2.04
CA ARG A 83 5.24 13.66 1.79
C ARG A 83 6.19 14.61 1.06
N TRP A 84 7.49 14.40 1.26
CA TRP A 84 8.57 15.25 0.75
C TRP A 84 9.72 14.39 0.22
N PRO A 85 9.60 13.82 -1.00
CA PRO A 85 10.57 12.84 -1.52
C PRO A 85 12.00 13.37 -1.56
N GLN A 86 12.18 14.59 -2.06
CA GLN A 86 13.51 15.20 -2.17
C GLN A 86 14.15 15.48 -0.80
N LEU A 87 13.34 15.80 0.22
CA LEU A 87 13.83 16.05 1.57
C LEU A 87 14.15 14.73 2.29
N GLU A 88 13.25 13.75 2.21
CA GLU A 88 13.43 12.43 2.81
C GLU A 88 14.65 11.72 2.22
N ASP A 89 14.89 11.80 0.90
CA ASP A 89 16.07 11.22 0.24
C ASP A 89 17.38 11.82 0.77
N LYS A 90 17.44 13.16 0.93
CA LYS A 90 18.62 13.85 1.48
C LYS A 90 18.87 13.46 2.94
N ILE A 91 17.81 13.32 3.73
CA ILE A 91 17.90 12.89 5.12
C ILE A 91 18.35 11.43 5.19
N GLU A 92 17.80 10.54 4.35
CA GLU A 92 18.19 9.13 4.29
C GLU A 92 19.69 8.98 3.98
N GLN A 93 20.19 9.69 2.96
CA GLN A 93 21.62 9.71 2.64
C GLN A 93 22.49 10.15 3.83
N TRP A 94 22.15 11.28 4.46
CA TRP A 94 22.88 11.77 5.62
C TRP A 94 22.85 10.78 6.80
N VAL A 95 21.72 10.11 7.04
CA VAL A 95 21.59 9.12 8.10
C VAL A 95 22.41 7.86 7.78
N MET A 96 22.45 7.41 6.53
CA MET A 96 23.30 6.30 6.10
C MET A 96 24.78 6.62 6.31
N GLU A 97 25.23 7.83 5.99
CA GLU A 97 26.60 8.30 6.25
C GLU A 97 26.93 8.29 7.74
N GLN A 98 26.02 8.80 8.59
CA GLN A 98 26.24 8.80 10.05
C GLN A 98 26.30 7.38 10.63
N ARG A 99 25.46 6.45 10.14
CA ARG A 99 25.50 5.03 10.54
C ARG A 99 26.76 4.33 10.07
N ALA A 100 27.21 4.61 8.85
CA ALA A 100 28.48 4.10 8.32
C ALA A 100 29.68 4.61 9.15
N ALA A 101 29.60 5.83 9.67
CA ALA A 101 30.57 6.39 10.60
C ALA A 101 30.44 5.86 12.06
N GLY A 102 29.54 4.90 12.32
CA GLY A 102 29.35 4.31 13.64
C GLY A 102 28.67 5.21 14.68
N ARG A 103 28.04 6.31 14.25
CA ARG A 103 27.39 7.28 15.17
C ARG A 103 25.95 6.88 15.46
N SER A 104 25.55 6.95 16.72
CA SER A 104 24.15 6.82 17.12
C SER A 104 23.38 8.10 16.78
N ILE A 105 22.30 7.98 16.02
CA ILE A 105 21.50 9.12 15.56
C ILE A 105 20.19 9.13 16.34
N SER A 106 19.90 10.24 17.02
CA SER A 106 18.62 10.45 17.68
C SER A 106 17.59 11.07 16.74
N THR A 107 16.31 10.86 17.02
CA THR A 107 15.21 11.49 16.28
C THR A 107 15.29 13.01 16.27
N VAL A 108 15.83 13.62 17.35
CA VAL A 108 15.99 15.07 17.46
C VAL A 108 16.98 15.57 16.41
N LEU A 109 18.11 14.88 16.23
CA LEU A 109 19.12 15.23 15.23
C LEU A 109 18.57 15.16 13.80
N ILE A 110 17.75 14.14 13.50
CA ILE A 110 17.09 14.00 12.20
C ILE A 110 16.17 15.20 11.94
N ARG A 111 15.37 15.60 12.93
CA ARG A 111 14.50 16.79 12.82
C ARG A 111 15.30 18.07 12.64
N MET A 112 16.38 18.25 13.40
CA MET A 112 17.26 19.40 13.23
C MET A 112 17.84 19.46 11.82
N LYS A 113 18.35 18.33 11.31
CA LYS A 113 18.87 18.26 9.93
C LYS A 113 17.79 18.59 8.90
N ALA A 114 16.56 18.10 9.08
CA ALA A 114 15.43 18.43 8.21
C ALA A 114 15.12 19.94 8.19
N THR A 115 15.10 20.58 9.36
CA THR A 115 14.87 22.04 9.46
C THR A 115 15.99 22.85 8.80
N THR A 116 17.23 22.36 8.85
CA THR A 116 18.36 23.02 8.18
C THR A 116 18.29 22.90 6.67
N LEU A 117 17.77 21.78 6.14
CA LEU A 117 17.72 21.52 4.69
C LEU A 117 16.58 22.25 3.96
N ASP A 118 15.40 22.38 4.59
CA ASP A 118 14.23 23.01 3.95
C ASP A 118 13.90 24.41 4.48
N GLY A 119 14.60 24.87 5.52
CA GLY A 119 14.37 26.16 6.15
C GLY A 119 13.10 26.21 7.01
N ALA A 120 12.85 27.36 7.63
CA ALA A 120 11.85 27.58 8.69
C ALA A 120 10.37 27.40 8.28
N TRP A 121 10.06 27.03 7.04
CA TRP A 121 8.69 26.92 6.52
C TRP A 121 7.95 25.64 6.97
N ILE A 122 8.68 24.62 7.44
CA ILE A 122 8.08 23.37 7.96
C ILE A 122 7.62 23.52 9.43
N SER A 123 7.98 24.62 10.10
CA SER A 123 7.75 24.81 11.53
C SER A 123 6.27 24.97 11.93
N VAL A 124 5.38 25.38 11.02
CA VAL A 124 4.07 25.91 11.44
C VAL A 124 2.91 24.92 11.26
N THR A 125 3.06 23.80 10.55
CA THR A 125 1.99 22.80 10.50
C THR A 125 2.50 21.34 10.52
N PHE A 126 2.62 20.83 11.74
CA PHE A 126 2.37 19.42 12.08
C PHE A 126 3.32 18.37 11.47
N VAL A 127 4.55 18.30 11.98
CA VAL A 127 5.42 17.12 11.78
C VAL A 127 5.19 16.11 12.91
N ALA A 128 4.09 15.37 12.81
CA ALA A 128 3.86 14.17 13.60
C ALA A 128 4.47 12.93 12.89
N PRO A 129 4.49 11.76 13.55
CA PRO A 129 5.62 10.92 13.93
C PRO A 129 6.29 10.08 12.81
N PHE A 130 6.21 10.51 11.55
CA PHE A 130 6.55 9.66 10.39
C PHE A 130 8.04 9.35 10.20
N LEU A 131 8.94 10.24 10.64
CA LEU A 131 10.39 10.05 10.46
C LEU A 131 11.01 8.99 11.39
N VAL A 132 10.29 8.51 12.40
CA VAL A 132 10.82 7.45 13.32
C VAL A 132 10.44 6.05 12.84
N PHE A 133 9.31 5.89 12.15
CA PHE A 133 8.79 4.56 11.81
C PHE A 133 9.42 3.98 10.54
N LEU A 134 9.86 4.81 9.59
CA LEU A 134 10.39 4.35 8.30
C LEU A 134 11.81 3.77 8.34
N PHE A 135 12.52 3.88 9.47
CA PHE A 135 13.93 3.46 9.53
C PHE A 135 14.19 2.17 10.32
N TYR A 136 13.12 1.49 10.79
CA TYR A 136 13.22 0.21 11.50
C TYR A 136 12.79 -1.02 10.68
N GLU A 137 12.21 -0.86 9.48
CA GLU A 137 11.70 -1.99 8.65
C GLU A 137 12.53 -2.30 7.39
N LYS A 138 13.61 -1.54 7.13
CA LYS A 138 14.45 -1.66 5.92
C LYS A 138 15.72 -2.52 6.10
N THR A 139 15.81 -3.30 7.17
CA THR A 139 16.76 -4.41 7.32
C THR A 139 16.13 -5.74 6.93
#